data_AF-A0A345VJH5-F1
#
_entry.id   AF-A0A345VJH5-F1
#
_cell.length_a   1.000
_cell.length_b   1.000
_cell.length_c   1.000
_cell.angle_alpha   90.00
_cell.angle_beta   90.00
_cell.angle_gamma   90.00
#
_symmetry.space_group_name_H-M   'P 1'
#
loop_
_entity.id
_entity.type
_entity.pdbx_description
1 polymer ?
#
loop_
_entity_poly.entity_id
_entity_poly.type
_entity_poly.pdbx_seq_one_letter_code
_entity_poly.pdbx_strand_id
1 'polypeptide(L)'
;MATIKLTPEELRQSATQYSNGSQTVTDVLTTLTNEQAVISENWEGTAFDSFEQQFNELSPKIQEFAELLNAINQQLNSVATTLEDTDAQMASQIYPGS
;
A
#
# COMPACT_ATOMS: atom_id res chain seq x y z
N MET A 1 10.08 -20.03 14.05
CA MET A 1 9.22 -19.80 12.86
C MET A 1 7.99 -19.05 13.32
N ALA A 2 7.62 -17.95 12.67
CA ALA A 2 6.40 -17.24 13.03
C ALA A 2 5.18 -18.12 12.68
N THR A 3 4.26 -18.31 13.63
CA THR A 3 2.99 -19.01 13.37
C THR A 3 1.98 -17.95 12.94
N ILE A 4 1.60 -17.96 11.67
CA ILE A 4 0.51 -17.12 11.18
C ILE A 4 -0.80 -17.74 11.65
N LYS A 5 -1.58 -16.98 12.42
CA LYS A 5 -2.91 -17.41 12.92
C LYS A 5 -4.05 -17.10 11.96
N LEU A 6 -3.76 -16.41 10.86
CA LEU A 6 -4.72 -16.01 9.83
C LEU A 6 -4.75 -17.06 8.72
N THR A 7 -5.94 -17.25 8.16
CA THR A 7 -6.16 -18.01 6.93
C THR A 7 -5.63 -17.27 5.70
N PRO A 8 -5.36 -17.96 4.58
CA PRO A 8 -4.99 -17.31 3.32
C PRO A 8 -5.99 -16.22 2.88
N GLU A 9 -7.28 -16.45 3.08
CA GLU A 9 -8.33 -15.49 2.74
C GLU A 9 -8.25 -14.22 3.59
N GLU A 10 -8.05 -14.35 4.91
CA GLU A 10 -7.88 -13.18 5.80
C GLU A 10 -6.62 -12.37 5.45
N LEU A 11 -5.56 -13.04 4.99
CA LEU A 11 -4.35 -12.37 4.49
C LEU A 11 -4.62 -11.61 3.19
N ARG A 12 -5.35 -12.20 2.23
CA ARG A 12 -5.76 -11.54 0.97
C ARG A 12 -6.68 -10.34 1.23
N GLN A 13 -7.61 -10.47 2.18
CA GLN A 13 -8.47 -9.36 2.61
C GLN A 13 -7.64 -8.21 3.19
N SER A 14 -6.67 -8.54 4.05
CA SER A 14 -5.75 -7.56 4.63
C SER A 14 -4.89 -6.89 3.53
N ALA A 15 -4.36 -7.68 2.59
CA ALA A 15 -3.57 -7.20 1.46
C ALA A 15 -4.36 -6.18 0.61
N THR A 16 -5.63 -6.46 0.35
CA THR A 16 -6.55 -5.55 -0.35
C THR A 16 -6.70 -4.22 0.38
N GLN A 17 -6.82 -4.23 1.72
CA GLN A 17 -6.89 -2.99 2.50
C GLN A 17 -5.62 -2.15 2.36
N TYR A 18 -4.44 -2.77 2.37
CA TYR A 18 -3.17 -2.09 2.12
C TYR A 18 -3.11 -1.48 0.71
N SER A 19 -3.56 -2.21 -0.31
CA SER A 19 -3.63 -1.70 -1.68
C SER A 19 -4.58 -0.50 -1.81
N ASN A 20 -5.75 -0.56 -1.19
CA ASN A 20 -6.72 0.55 -1.18
C ASN A 20 -6.18 1.78 -0.44
N GLY A 21 -5.45 1.55 0.66
CA GLY A 21 -4.74 2.61 1.39
C GLY A 21 -3.68 3.29 0.54
N SER A 22 -2.87 2.51 -0.19
CA SER A 22 -1.87 3.05 -1.13
C SER A 22 -2.52 3.94 -2.19
N GLN A 23 -3.62 3.49 -2.79
CA GLN A 23 -4.33 4.26 -3.81
C GLN A 23 -4.85 5.57 -3.23
N THR A 24 -5.51 5.50 -2.07
CA THR A 24 -6.05 6.69 -1.38
C THR A 24 -4.96 7.71 -1.07
N VAL A 25 -3.80 7.27 -0.56
CA VAL A 25 -2.66 8.16 -0.28
C VAL A 25 -2.16 8.83 -1.56
N THR A 26 -2.05 8.07 -2.65
CA THR A 26 -1.59 8.58 -3.95
C THR A 26 -2.57 9.59 -4.54
N ASP A 27 -3.87 9.33 -4.43
CA ASP A 27 -4.94 10.22 -4.91
C ASP A 27 -4.96 11.54 -4.14
N VAL A 28 -4.83 11.48 -2.81
CA VAL A 28 -4.74 12.67 -1.96
C VAL A 28 -3.49 13.48 -2.30
N LEU A 29 -2.33 12.83 -2.42
CA LEU A 29 -1.08 13.51 -2.79
C LEU A 29 -1.21 14.22 -4.14
N THR A 30 -1.79 13.53 -5.14
CA THR A 30 -2.01 14.10 -6.48
C THR A 30 -2.96 15.30 -6.43
N THR A 31 -4.07 15.17 -5.71
CA THR A 31 -5.07 16.23 -5.56
C THR A 31 -4.46 17.48 -4.94
N LEU A 32 -3.72 17.33 -3.85
CA LEU A 32 -3.10 18.44 -3.14
C LEU A 32 -1.93 19.06 -3.94
N THR A 33 -1.18 18.25 -4.69
CA THR A 33 -0.12 18.76 -5.58
C THR A 33 -0.70 19.67 -6.67
N ASN A 34 -1.83 19.27 -7.26
CA ASN A 34 -2.52 20.09 -8.26
C ASN A 34 -3.06 21.39 -7.64
N GLU A 35 -3.67 21.31 -6.45
CA GLU A 35 -4.18 22.50 -5.74
C GLU A 35 -3.03 23.46 -5.39
N GLN A 36 -1.87 22.94 -4.98
CA GLN A 36 -0.70 23.77 -4.70
C GLN A 36 -0.22 24.52 -5.94
N ALA A 37 -0.23 23.89 -7.11
CA ALA A 37 0.09 24.56 -8.37
C ALA A 37 -0.88 25.70 -8.67
N VAL A 38 -2.20 25.48 -8.47
CA VAL A 38 -3.22 26.53 -8.63
C VAL A 38 -2.96 27.69 -7.67
N ILE A 39 -2.68 27.43 -6.39
CA ILE A 39 -2.39 28.49 -5.42
C ILE A 39 -1.13 29.26 -5.80
N SER A 40 -0.06 28.57 -6.19
CA SER A 40 1.21 29.18 -6.60
C SER A 40 1.04 30.10 -7.83
N GLU A 41 0.23 29.69 -8.81
CA GLU A 41 -0.08 30.52 -9.99
C GLU A 41 -0.92 31.78 -9.67
N ASN A 42 -1.76 31.71 -8.64
CA ASN A 42 -2.72 32.78 -8.30
C ASN A 42 -2.25 33.69 -7.15
N TRP A 43 -1.12 33.38 -6.52
CA TRP A 43 -0.62 34.12 -5.37
C TRP A 43 0.55 35.03 -5.76
N GLU A 44 0.37 36.35 -5.64
CA GLU A 44 1.45 37.32 -5.81
C GLU A 44 2.23 37.50 -4.49
N GLY A 45 3.52 37.15 -4.48
CA GLY A 45 4.45 37.39 -3.37
C GLY A 45 4.81 36.14 -2.55
N THR A 46 5.68 36.29 -1.54
CA THR A 46 6.37 35.16 -0.89
C THR A 46 5.61 34.53 0.30
N ALA A 47 4.32 34.84 0.47
CA ALA A 47 3.60 34.44 1.68
C ALA A 47 3.35 32.92 1.76
N PHE A 48 3.35 32.24 0.60
CA PHE A 48 3.14 30.80 0.49
C PHE A 48 4.43 29.97 0.32
N ASP A 49 5.57 30.59 0.02
CA ASP A 49 6.83 29.91 -0.29
C ASP A 49 7.26 28.89 0.78
N SER A 50 7.06 29.24 2.06
CA SER A 50 7.45 28.34 3.16
C SER A 50 6.55 27.10 3.26
N PHE A 51 5.28 27.20 2.90
CA PHE A 51 4.37 26.06 2.85
C PHE A 51 4.62 25.20 1.60
N GLU A 52 4.87 25.84 0.46
CA GLU A 52 5.23 25.15 -0.78
C GLU A 52 6.51 24.33 -0.62
N GLN A 53 7.54 24.91 0.00
CA GLN A 53 8.77 24.20 0.32
C GLN A 53 8.51 22.98 1.21
N GLN A 54 7.78 23.16 2.32
CA GLN A 54 7.46 22.05 3.23
C GLN A 54 6.66 20.94 2.54
N PHE A 55 5.70 21.30 1.69
CA PHE A 55 4.94 20.32 0.93
C PHE A 55 5.85 19.53 -0.01
N ASN A 56 6.68 20.22 -0.80
CA ASN A 56 7.63 19.59 -1.73
C ASN A 56 8.64 18.68 -1.02
N GLU A 57 9.05 19.02 0.21
CA GLU A 57 9.93 18.19 1.05
C GLU A 57 9.23 16.92 1.59
N LEU A 58 7.91 16.99 1.81
CA LEU A 58 7.12 15.90 2.38
C LEU A 58 6.50 14.98 1.31
N SER A 59 6.20 15.48 0.11
CA SER A 59 5.60 14.70 -0.99
C SER A 59 6.36 13.39 -1.28
N PRO A 60 7.70 13.36 -1.36
CA PRO A 60 8.44 12.11 -1.59
C PRO A 60 8.23 11.09 -0.48
N LYS A 61 8.17 11.52 0.79
CA LYS A 61 7.95 10.60 1.93
C LYS A 61 6.54 10.01 1.93
N ILE A 62 5.56 10.79 1.48
CA ILE A 62 4.17 10.31 1.33
C ILE A 62 4.11 9.28 0.18
N GLN A 63 4.85 9.52 -0.90
CA GLN A 63 4.97 8.57 -2.00
C GLN A 63 5.66 7.27 -1.56
N GLU A 64 6.78 7.35 -0.84
CA GLU A 64 7.46 6.19 -0.23
C GLU A 64 6.51 5.41 0.71
N PHE A 65 5.66 6.12 1.46
CA PHE A 65 4.65 5.47 2.29
C PHE A 65 3.63 4.69 1.47
N ALA A 66 3.12 5.24 0.36
CA ALA A 66 2.23 4.52 -0.55
C ALA A 66 2.92 3.27 -1.14
N GLU A 67 4.19 3.40 -1.55
CA GLU A 67 4.99 2.26 -2.04
C GLU A 67 5.16 1.17 -0.98
N LEU A 68 5.37 1.55 0.29
CA LEU A 68 5.44 0.61 1.41
C LEU A 68 4.11 -0.14 1.59
N LEU A 69 2.96 0.53 1.48
CA LEU A 69 1.66 -0.13 1.56
C LEU A 69 1.49 -1.15 0.43
N ASN A 70 1.92 -0.83 -0.79
CA ASN A 70 1.94 -1.78 -1.90
C ASN A 70 2.89 -2.97 -1.66
N ALA A 71 4.06 -2.74 -1.08
CA ALA A 71 5.00 -3.81 -0.73
C ALA A 71 4.39 -4.76 0.32
N ILE A 72 3.67 -4.23 1.31
CA ILE A 72 2.94 -5.05 2.30
C ILE A 72 1.84 -5.87 1.61
N ASN A 73 1.07 -5.28 0.70
CA ASN A 73 0.07 -6.00 -0.09
C ASN A 73 0.70 -7.19 -0.85
N GLN A 74 1.83 -6.97 -1.55
CA GLN A 74 2.53 -8.04 -2.27
C GLN A 74 3.01 -9.14 -1.33
N GLN A 75 3.59 -8.77 -0.19
CA GLN A 75 4.09 -9.72 0.79
C GLN A 75 2.97 -10.58 1.39
N LEU A 76 1.82 -9.98 1.72
CA LEU A 76 0.67 -10.71 2.27
C LEU A 76 0.07 -11.69 1.27
N ASN A 77 -0.05 -11.30 -0.01
CA ASN A 77 -0.50 -12.21 -1.06
C ASN A 77 0.47 -13.37 -1.27
N SER A 78 1.79 -13.10 -1.28
CA SER A 78 2.80 -14.15 -1.41
C SER A 78 2.73 -15.18 -0.27
N VAL A 79 2.51 -14.70 0.96
CA VAL A 79 2.32 -15.57 2.13
C VAL A 79 1.04 -16.38 2.01
N ALA A 80 -0.08 -15.78 1.60
CA ALA A 80 -1.34 -16.48 1.39
C ALA A 80 -1.20 -17.62 0.37
N THR A 81 -0.57 -17.37 -0.78
CA THR A 81 -0.28 -18.38 -1.79
C THR A 81 0.60 -19.50 -1.23
N THR A 82 1.64 -19.17 -0.46
CA THR A 82 2.53 -20.18 0.13
C THR A 82 1.77 -21.11 1.09
N LEU A 83 0.83 -20.57 1.87
CA LEU A 83 0.00 -21.35 2.78
C LEU A 83 -0.97 -22.27 1.99
N GLU A 84 -1.65 -21.74 0.97
CA GLU A 84 -2.53 -22.53 0.10
C GLU A 84 -1.80 -23.70 -0.58
N ASP A 85 -0.61 -23.44 -1.13
CA ASP A 85 0.22 -24.45 -1.78
C ASP A 85 0.69 -25.53 -0.79
N THR A 86 1.04 -25.13 0.43
CA THR A 86 1.46 -26.05 1.48
C THR A 86 0.29 -26.95 1.91
N ASP A 87 -0.90 -26.38 2.12
CA ASP A 87 -2.10 -27.13 2.49
C ASP A 87 -2.53 -28.10 1.38
N ALA A 88 -2.49 -27.68 0.12
CA ALA A 88 -2.80 -28.55 -1.03
C ALA A 88 -1.82 -29.73 -1.14
N GLN A 89 -0.53 -29.48 -0.94
CA GLN A 89 0.50 -30.52 -0.91
C GLN A 89 0.26 -31.52 0.22
N MET A 90 -0.05 -31.04 1.44
CA MET A 90 -0.35 -31.91 2.57
C MET A 90 -1.61 -32.74 2.33
N ALA A 91 -2.68 -32.15 1.78
CA ALA A 91 -3.90 -32.87 1.44
C ALA A 91 -3.64 -34.00 0.43
N SER A 92 -2.82 -33.75 -0.59
CA SER A 92 -2.45 -34.75 -1.60
C SER A 92 -1.64 -35.94 -1.04
N GLN A 93 -0.86 -35.71 0.02
CA GLN A 93 -0.09 -36.77 0.69
C GLN A 93 -0.95 -37.62 1.62
N ILE A 94 -1.99 -37.03 2.22
CA ILE A 94 -2.89 -37.73 3.16
C ILE A 94 -3.99 -38.50 2.42
N TYR A 95 -4.44 -38.02 1.26
CA TYR A 95 -5.45 -38.68 0.41
C TYR A 95 -4.92 -38.99 -1.00
N PRO A 96 -4.00 -39.97 -1.16
CA PRO A 96 -3.54 -40.40 -2.47
C PRO A 96 -4.60 -41.31 -3.12
N GLY A 97 -5.67 -40.71 -3.65
CA GLY A 97 -6.69 -41.40 -4.43
C GLY A 97 -7.78 -42.09 -3.60
N SER A 98 -9.00 -41.58 -3.74
CA SER A 98 -10.25 -42.33 -3.57
C SER A 98 -11.02 -42.28 -4.87
#